data_AF-A0A428WYK3-F1
#
_entry.id   AF-A0A428WYK3-F1
#
_cell.length_a   1.000
_cell.length_b   1.000
_cell.length_c   1.000
_cell.angle_alpha   90.00
_cell.angle_beta   90.00
_cell.angle_gamma   90.00
#
_symmetry.space_group_name_H-M   'P 1'
#
loop_
_entity.id
_entity.type
_entity.pdbx_description
1 polymer ?
#
loop_
_entity_poly.entity_id
_entity_poly.type
_entity_poly.pdbx_seq_one_letter_code
_entity_poly.pdbx_strand_id
1 'polypeptide(L)'
;MPVTFSALTGHTDTVASVSIGPSGTLIATAGYDRSMRLWDVSDLAHPVQTAAFSGFTDSAYTIAPAPDGRRVAIGAGTIRLLELDPERVARQICGLADPKITPAEWGTYFPGVPYAPPCP
;
A
#
# COMPACT_ATOMS: atom_id res chain seq x y z
N MET A 1 -31.28 -4.80 -11.06
CA MET A 1 -30.25 -5.86 -10.97
C MET A 1 -28.92 -5.20 -10.68
N PRO A 2 -28.09 -5.73 -9.77
CA PRO A 2 -26.73 -5.23 -9.58
C PRO A 2 -25.90 -5.52 -10.85
N VAL A 3 -25.09 -4.54 -11.25
CA VAL A 3 -24.15 -4.67 -12.37
C VAL A 3 -22.75 -4.81 -11.76
N THR A 4 -22.06 -5.91 -12.07
CA THR A 4 -20.68 -6.13 -11.65
C THR A 4 -19.75 -5.55 -12.70
N PHE A 5 -18.89 -4.60 -12.32
CA PHE A 5 -17.91 -4.01 -13.24
C PHE A 5 -16.65 -4.86 -13.39
N SER A 6 -16.10 -5.37 -12.29
CA SER A 6 -14.92 -6.23 -12.26
C SER A 6 -14.81 -7.02 -10.96
N ALA A 7 -14.02 -8.09 -10.96
CA ALA A 7 -13.68 -8.87 -9.78
C ALA A 7 -12.23 -8.60 -9.37
N LEU A 8 -12.01 -8.28 -8.09
CA LEU A 8 -10.68 -8.14 -7.50
C LEU A 8 -10.13 -9.54 -7.20
N THR A 9 -9.21 -10.03 -8.03
CA THR A 9 -8.71 -11.41 -7.97
C THR A 9 -7.28 -11.46 -7.46
N GLY A 10 -6.97 -12.43 -6.61
CA GLY A 10 -5.59 -12.65 -6.14
C GLY A 10 -5.49 -13.30 -4.78
N HIS A 11 -6.49 -13.13 -3.91
CA HIS A 11 -6.54 -13.88 -2.66
C HIS A 11 -6.65 -15.38 -2.96
N THR A 12 -5.86 -16.19 -2.26
CA THR A 12 -5.82 -17.66 -2.45
C THR A 12 -6.66 -18.42 -1.44
N ASP A 13 -7.32 -17.69 -0.54
CA ASP A 13 -8.28 -18.19 0.43
C ASP A 13 -9.38 -17.12 0.63
N THR A 14 -10.34 -17.40 1.50
CA THR A 14 -11.50 -16.56 1.76
C THR A 14 -11.07 -15.17 2.18
N VAL A 15 -11.66 -14.16 1.52
CA VAL A 15 -11.54 -12.75 1.91
C VAL A 15 -12.37 -12.55 3.18
N ALA A 16 -11.69 -12.23 4.28
CA ALA A 16 -12.29 -12.07 5.59
C ALA A 16 -12.71 -10.62 5.88
N SER A 17 -12.05 -9.64 5.25
CA SER A 17 -12.33 -8.22 5.48
C SER A 17 -12.10 -7.38 4.23
N VAL A 18 -12.92 -6.33 4.09
CA VAL A 18 -12.81 -5.32 3.04
C VAL A 18 -13.04 -3.94 3.63
N SER A 19 -12.29 -2.96 3.15
CA SER A 19 -12.43 -1.56 3.53
C SER A 19 -12.28 -0.66 2.31
N ILE A 20 -13.07 0.40 2.26
CA ILE A 20 -13.03 1.40 1.19
C ILE A 20 -12.42 2.68 1.79
N GLY A 21 -11.39 3.21 1.15
CA GLY A 21 -10.83 4.51 1.50
C GLY A 21 -11.87 5.62 1.26
N PRO A 22 -11.86 6.73 2.00
CA PRO A 22 -12.94 7.71 1.94
C PRO A 22 -13.02 8.52 0.64
N SER A 23 -11.98 8.49 -0.22
CA SER A 23 -12.10 8.97 -1.60
C SER A 23 -12.92 8.04 -2.50
N GLY A 24 -13.19 6.81 -2.06
CA GLY A 24 -13.86 5.76 -2.83
C GLY A 24 -12.99 5.12 -3.92
N THR A 25 -11.77 5.62 -4.13
CA THR A 25 -10.86 5.19 -5.20
C THR A 25 -9.89 4.10 -4.77
N LEU A 26 -9.87 3.75 -3.47
CA LEU A 26 -8.96 2.76 -2.92
C LEU A 26 -9.73 1.71 -2.14
N ILE A 27 -9.43 0.44 -2.37
CA ILE A 27 -9.99 -0.68 -1.60
C ILE A 27 -8.83 -1.47 -0.97
N ALA A 28 -8.98 -1.83 0.30
CA ALA A 28 -8.09 -2.75 0.99
C ALA A 28 -8.85 -4.05 1.30
N THR A 29 -8.24 -5.20 1.00
CA THR A 29 -8.80 -6.52 1.27
C THR A 29 -7.83 -7.36 2.09
N ALA A 30 -8.35 -8.15 3.04
CA ALA A 30 -7.59 -9.11 3.83
C ALA A 30 -8.23 -10.49 3.77
N GLY A 31 -7.42 -11.54 3.76
CA GLY A 31 -7.88 -12.92 3.66
C GLY A 31 -7.22 -13.89 4.62
N TYR A 32 -7.80 -15.09 4.71
CA TYR A 32 -7.23 -16.23 5.45
C TYR A 32 -5.95 -16.79 4.81
N ASP A 33 -5.61 -16.34 3.60
CA ASP A 33 -4.33 -16.57 2.97
C ASP A 33 -3.17 -15.81 3.65
N ARG A 34 -3.45 -15.14 4.78
CA ARG A 34 -2.52 -14.34 5.57
C ARG A 34 -1.86 -13.25 4.73
N SER A 35 -2.66 -12.67 3.82
CA SER A 35 -2.26 -11.53 3.00
C SER A 35 -3.27 -10.39 3.10
N MET A 36 -2.77 -9.19 2.83
CA MET A 36 -3.58 -8.02 2.53
C MET A 36 -3.21 -7.52 1.13
N ARG A 37 -4.20 -7.04 0.39
CA ARG A 37 -4.02 -6.41 -0.93
C ARG A 37 -4.64 -5.03 -0.93
N LEU A 38 -4.01 -4.12 -1.65
CA LEU A 38 -4.49 -2.77 -1.90
C LEU A 38 -4.80 -2.62 -3.39
N TRP A 39 -5.94 -2.00 -3.67
CA TRP A 39 -6.51 -1.86 -5.00
C TRP A 39 -6.81 -0.40 -5.27
N ASP A 40 -6.32 0.12 -6.39
CA ASP A 40 -6.85 1.33 -7.01
C ASP A 40 -8.06 0.94 -7.85
N VAL A 41 -9.19 1.57 -7.56
CA VAL A 41 -10.48 1.36 -8.22
C VAL A 41 -11.03 2.66 -8.80
N SER A 42 -10.16 3.63 -9.10
CA SER A 42 -10.51 4.88 -9.78
C SER A 42 -11.20 4.62 -11.13
N ASP A 43 -10.87 3.50 -11.78
CA ASP A 43 -11.65 2.88 -12.86
C ASP A 43 -12.21 1.53 -12.38
N LEU A 44 -13.52 1.48 -12.14
CA LEU A 44 -14.21 0.27 -11.67
C LEU A 44 -14.18 -0.88 -12.70
N ALA A 45 -13.96 -0.58 -13.98
CA ALA A 45 -13.85 -1.60 -15.04
C ALA A 45 -12.42 -2.17 -15.14
N HIS A 46 -11.41 -1.48 -14.59
CA HIS A 46 -10.01 -1.88 -14.66
C HIS A 46 -9.28 -1.63 -13.33
N PRO A 47 -9.70 -2.31 -12.24
CA PRO A 47 -9.03 -2.15 -10.97
C PRO A 47 -7.59 -2.66 -11.02
N VAL A 48 -6.68 -1.94 -10.36
CA VAL A 48 -5.24 -2.24 -10.33
C VAL A 48 -4.81 -2.58 -8.91
N GLN A 49 -4.16 -3.72 -8.72
CA GLN A 49 -3.52 -4.02 -7.44
C GLN A 49 -2.25 -3.19 -7.28
N THR A 50 -2.24 -2.27 -6.33
CA THR A 50 -1.09 -1.36 -6.10
C THR A 50 -0.10 -1.92 -5.07
N ALA A 51 -0.56 -2.78 -4.17
CA ALA A 51 0.32 -3.43 -3.19
C ALA A 51 -0.22 -4.80 -2.74
N ALA A 52 0.70 -5.68 -2.33
CA ALA A 52 0.38 -6.92 -1.64
C ALA A 52 1.34 -7.11 -0.46
N PHE A 53 0.77 -7.39 0.70
CA PHE A 53 1.49 -7.62 1.95
C PHE A 53 1.21 -9.04 2.40
N SER A 54 2.27 -9.81 2.66
CA SER A 54 2.18 -11.21 3.09
C SER A 54 3.04 -11.44 4.32
N GLY A 55 2.86 -12.59 4.97
CA GLY A 55 3.64 -12.95 6.16
C GLY A 55 3.01 -12.49 7.48
N PHE A 56 1.71 -12.18 7.49
CA PHE A 56 0.99 -12.02 8.75
C PHE A 56 0.97 -13.37 9.50
N THR A 57 1.36 -13.36 10.78
CA THR A 57 1.44 -14.58 11.60
C THR A 57 0.06 -15.15 11.93
N ASP A 58 -0.97 -14.32 11.89
CA ASP A 58 -2.36 -14.68 12.09
C ASP A 58 -3.22 -14.13 10.95
N SER A 59 -4.46 -14.61 10.87
CA SER A 59 -5.44 -14.13 9.91
C SER A 59 -5.74 -12.64 10.17
N ALA A 60 -5.84 -11.86 9.10
CA ALA A 60 -6.26 -10.46 9.22
C ALA A 60 -7.79 -10.40 9.31
N TYR A 61 -8.30 -10.11 10.51
CA TYR A 61 -9.72 -10.19 10.84
C TYR A 61 -10.49 -8.89 10.58
N THR A 62 -9.80 -7.74 10.55
CA THR A 62 -10.46 -6.44 10.40
C THR A 62 -9.56 -5.44 9.70
N ILE A 63 -10.17 -4.64 8.82
CA ILE A 63 -9.55 -3.48 8.17
C ILE A 63 -10.48 -2.28 8.43
N ALA A 64 -9.95 -1.22 9.03
CA ALA A 64 -10.70 0.02 9.29
C ALA A 64 -9.97 1.23 8.70
N PRO A 65 -10.64 2.07 7.90
CA PRO A 65 -10.06 3.31 7.42
C PRO A 65 -10.04 4.34 8.56
N ALA A 66 -8.96 5.11 8.65
CA ALA A 66 -8.90 6.24 9.56
C ALA A 66 -9.84 7.37 9.04
N PRO A 67 -10.43 8.18 9.94
CA PRO A 67 -11.32 9.28 9.54
C PRO A 67 -10.66 10.31 8.61
N ASP A 68 -9.33 10.39 8.63
CA ASP A 68 -8.54 11.28 7.78
C ASP A 68 -8.38 10.78 6.33
N GLY A 69 -8.75 9.53 6.06
CA GLY A 69 -8.66 8.89 4.75
C GLY A 69 -7.29 8.54 4.23
N ARG A 70 -6.27 8.72 5.05
CA ARG A 70 -4.86 8.53 4.67
C ARG A 70 -4.27 7.27 5.27
N ARG A 71 -4.93 6.74 6.31
CA ARG A 71 -4.46 5.58 7.04
C ARG A 71 -5.48 4.46 7.05
N VAL A 72 -4.99 3.24 7.16
CA VAL A 72 -5.80 2.05 7.41
C VAL A 72 -5.21 1.30 8.60
N ALA A 73 -6.08 0.90 9.53
CA ALA A 73 -5.76 0.01 10.63
C ALA A 73 -6.11 -1.43 10.23
N ILE A 74 -5.19 -2.36 10.47
CA ILE A 74 -5.40 -3.80 10.25
C ILE A 74 -5.24 -4.52 11.57
N GLY A 75 -6.21 -5.35 11.94
CA GLY A 75 -6.12 -6.25 13.08
C GLY A 75 -5.77 -7.67 12.64
N ALA A 76 -4.60 -8.16 13.05
CA ALA A 76 -4.14 -9.55 12.86
C ALA A 76 -3.25 -9.95 14.06
N GLY A 77 -3.86 -10.29 15.20
CA GLY A 77 -3.19 -10.51 16.50
C GLY A 77 -2.55 -9.26 17.14
N THR A 78 -2.03 -8.33 16.32
CA THR A 78 -1.59 -6.97 16.64
C THR A 78 -2.27 -5.98 15.70
N ILE A 79 -2.46 -4.74 16.13
CA ILE A 79 -2.99 -3.67 15.27
C ILE A 79 -1.82 -2.97 14.58
N ARG A 80 -1.83 -2.94 13.24
CA ARG A 80 -0.87 -2.17 12.45
C ARG A 80 -1.56 -1.00 11.77
N LEU A 81 -0.91 0.17 11.84
CA LEU A 81 -1.31 1.36 11.09
C LEU A 81 -0.44 1.45 9.84
N LEU A 82 -1.08 1.61 8.69
CA LEU A 82 -0.41 1.85 7.41
C LEU A 82 -0.71 3.26 6.93
N GLU A 83 0.32 3.97 6.50
CA GLU A 83 0.22 5.21 5.72
C GLU A 83 0.09 4.84 4.24
N LEU A 84 -0.93 5.39 3.57
CA LEU A 84 -1.24 5.05 2.18
C LEU A 84 -0.92 6.17 1.20
N ASP A 85 -0.56 7.36 1.69
CA ASP A 85 -0.12 8.49 0.87
C ASP A 85 1.34 8.29 0.42
N PRO A 86 1.61 7.97 -0.86
CA PRO A 86 2.96 7.68 -1.34
C PRO A 86 3.87 8.91 -1.27
N GLU A 87 3.36 10.13 -1.43
CA GLU A 87 4.18 11.35 -1.31
C GLU A 87 4.64 11.56 0.13
N ARG A 88 3.77 11.27 1.10
CA ARG A 88 4.10 11.38 2.51
C ARG A 88 5.04 10.27 2.96
N VAL A 89 4.83 9.05 2.49
CA VAL A 89 5.76 7.93 2.72
C VAL A 89 7.14 8.29 2.17
N ALA A 90 7.22 8.78 0.93
CA ALA A 90 8.48 9.23 0.33
C ALA A 90 9.14 10.33 1.17
N ARG A 91 8.38 11.37 1.56
CA ARG A 91 8.89 12.47 2.40
C ARG A 91 9.39 11.98 3.76
N GLN A 92 8.70 11.02 4.38
CA GLN A 92 9.10 10.43 5.65
C GLN A 92 10.37 9.60 5.51
N ILE A 93 10.47 8.74 4.48
CA ILE A 93 11.69 7.99 4.16
C ILE A 93 12.86 8.96 3.95
N CYS A 94 12.64 10.03 3.20
CA CYS A 94 13.65 11.04 2.94
C CYS A 94 14.07 11.84 4.17
N GLY A 95 13.17 12.02 5.15
CA GLY A 95 13.51 12.60 6.44
C GLY A 95 14.36 11.68 7.34
N LEU A 96 14.35 10.37 7.07
CA LEU A 96 15.13 9.36 7.79
C LEU A 96 16.44 9.00 7.09
N ALA A 97 16.55 9.29 5.79
CA ALA A 97 17.74 9.03 4.98
C ALA A 97 18.81 10.10 5.26
N ASP A 98 19.58 9.90 6.32
CA ASP A 98 20.75 10.70 6.68
C ASP A 98 22.00 9.80 6.87
N PRO A 99 23.16 10.14 6.25
CA PRO A 99 23.39 11.26 5.34
C PRO A 99 22.80 11.04 3.94
N LYS A 100 22.42 12.14 3.28
CA LYS A 100 22.03 12.12 1.86
C LYS A 100 23.24 11.73 1.00
N ILE A 101 23.02 10.84 0.02
CA ILE A 101 24.06 10.48 -0.96
C ILE A 101 24.51 11.72 -1.74
N THR A 102 25.82 11.95 -1.79
CA THR A 102 26.39 13.08 -2.52
C THR A 102 26.53 12.78 -4.02
N PRO A 103 26.66 13.80 -4.90
CA PRO A 103 26.95 13.57 -6.31
C PRO A 103 28.21 12.72 -6.59
N ALA A 104 29.23 12.83 -5.73
CA ALA A 104 30.46 12.05 -5.86
C ALA A 104 30.23 10.57 -5.53
N GLU A 105 29.50 10.28 -4.45
CA GLU A 105 29.10 8.92 -4.10
C GLU A 105 28.15 8.32 -5.14
N TRP A 106 27.23 9.13 -5.68
CA TRP A 106 26.35 8.70 -6.75
C TRP A 106 27.12 8.23 -7.99
N GLY A 107 28.14 8.97 -8.40
CA GLY A 107 29.01 8.57 -9.51
C GLY A 107 29.79 7.28 -9.24
N THR A 108 30.01 6.94 -7.97
CA THR A 108 30.67 5.70 -7.55
C THR A 108 29.71 4.50 -7.61
N TYR A 109 28.48 4.66 -7.10
CA TYR A 109 27.51 3.57 -6.99
C TYR A 109 26.61 3.39 -8.22
N PHE A 110 26.39 4.44 -9.01
CA PHE A 110 25.49 4.46 -10.17
C PHE A 110 26.18 5.03 -11.43
N PRO A 111 27.24 4.38 -11.93
CA PRO A 111 27.98 4.86 -13.10
C PRO A 111 27.08 4.88 -14.35
N GLY A 112 27.09 5.99 -15.07
CA GLY A 112 26.28 6.17 -16.29
C GLY A 112 24.84 6.63 -16.06
N VAL A 113 24.41 6.79 -14.80
CA VAL A 113 23.10 7.35 -14.46
C VAL A 113 23.26 8.82 -14.06
N PRO A 114 22.56 9.77 -14.72
CA PRO A 114 22.56 11.17 -14.30
C PRO A 114 22.18 11.32 -12.82
N TYR A 115 22.79 12.28 -12.14
CA TYR A 115 22.48 12.53 -10.74
C TYR A 115 21.01 12.94 -10.57
N ALA A 116 20.23 12.11 -9.89
CA ALA A 116 18.82 12.32 -9.61
C ALA A 116 18.51 11.79 -8.20
N PRO A 117 18.78 12.59 -7.15
CA PRO A 117 18.63 12.10 -5.78
C PRO A 117 17.16 11.75 -5.52
N PRO A 118 16.86 10.56 -4.97
CA PRO A 118 15.49 10.11 -4.72
C PRO A 118 14.79 10.95 -3.65
N CYS A 119 15.58 11.69 -2.86
CA CYS A 119 15.12 12.57 -1.81
C CYS A 119 15.55 14.01 -2.10
N PRO A 120 14.60 14.96 -2.29
CA PRO A 120 14.92 16.38 -2.39
C PRO A 120 15.55 16.89 -1.09
#